data_AF-A0A3C0G7C2-F1
#
_entry.id   AF-A0A3C0G7C2-F1
#
_cell.length_a   1.000
_cell.length_b   1.000
_cell.length_c   1.000
_cell.angle_alpha   90.00
_cell.angle_beta   90.00
_cell.angle_gamma   90.00
#
_symmetry.space_group_name_H-M   'P 1'
#
loop_
_entity.id
_entity.type
_entity.pdbx_description
1 polymer ?
#
loop_
_entity_poly.entity_id
_entity_poly.type
_entity_poly.pdbx_seq_one_letter_code
_entity_poly.pdbx_strand_id
1 'polypeptide(L)'
;EITNPVNAGTGEGISIKELVEKIVKYTNNKPEISWDTTKPSGDPKRILNVNRIKSLGFNDYTPMDDALKEVVEWYHRNRDSVNNRYDAFKE
;
A
#
# COMPACT_ATOMS: atom_id res chain seq x y z
N GLU A 1 28.83 -9.08 5.90
CA GLU A 1 28.20 -9.06 4.56
C GLU A 1 26.86 -9.81 4.63
N ILE A 2 25.79 -9.31 3.99
CA ILE A 2 24.48 -9.98 3.96
C ILE A 2 24.46 -10.90 2.73
N THR A 3 24.57 -12.21 2.95
CA THR A 3 24.79 -13.18 1.87
C THR A 3 23.56 -14.01 1.50
N ASN A 4 22.42 -13.81 2.16
CA ASN A 4 21.18 -14.48 1.77
C ASN A 4 20.00 -13.49 1.75
N PRO A 5 18.89 -13.83 1.06
CA PRO A 5 17.72 -12.97 0.95
C PRO A 5 17.14 -12.55 2.31
N VAL A 6 16.65 -11.31 2.36
CA VAL A 6 15.96 -10.72 3.51
C VAL A 6 14.59 -10.25 3.08
N ASN A 7 13.57 -10.46 3.93
CA ASN A 7 12.27 -9.84 3.73
C ASN A 7 12.36 -8.37 4.11
N ALA A 8 12.04 -7.47 3.18
CA ALA A 8 11.99 -6.03 3.42
C ALA A 8 10.53 -5.56 3.51
N GLY A 9 10.14 -5.10 4.70
CA GLY A 9 8.79 -4.64 5.00
C GLY A 9 8.58 -4.46 6.49
N THR A 10 7.46 -3.89 6.90
CA THR A 10 7.19 -3.55 8.31
C THR A 10 6.92 -4.78 9.18
N GLY A 11 6.41 -5.86 8.58
CA GLY A 11 5.90 -7.02 9.31
C GLY A 11 4.54 -6.76 9.97
N GLU A 12 3.93 -5.62 9.64
CA GLU A 12 2.61 -5.21 10.08
C GLU A 12 1.61 -5.36 8.93
N GLY A 13 0.33 -5.49 9.28
CA GLY A 13 -0.74 -5.66 8.31
C GLY A 13 -1.76 -4.54 8.44
N ILE A 14 -2.41 -4.23 7.33
CA ILE A 14 -3.56 -3.32 7.26
C ILE A 14 -4.70 -4.06 6.57
N SER A 15 -5.92 -3.88 7.05
CA SER A 15 -7.08 -4.43 6.35
C SER A 15 -7.34 -3.66 5.06
N ILE A 16 -7.92 -4.31 4.05
CA ILE A 16 -8.30 -3.61 2.80
C ILE A 16 -9.25 -2.45 3.09
N LYS A 17 -10.19 -2.64 4.03
CA LYS A 17 -11.14 -1.60 4.44
C LYS A 17 -10.44 -0.37 5.01
N GLU A 18 -9.55 -0.57 6.00
CA GLU A 18 -8.80 0.51 6.61
C GLU A 18 -7.90 1.23 5.61
N LEU A 19 -7.24 0.49 4.71
CA LEU A 19 -6.41 1.06 3.65
C LEU A 19 -7.24 1.98 2.74
N VAL A 20 -8.42 1.52 2.28
CA VAL A 20 -9.32 2.33 1.44
C VAL A 20 -9.81 3.56 2.19
N GLU A 21 -10.20 3.44 3.46
CA GLU A 21 -10.62 4.57 4.28
C GLU A 21 -9.51 5.62 4.45
N LYS A 22 -8.27 5.20 4.68
CA LYS A 22 -7.11 6.10 4.75
C LYS A 22 -6.83 6.78 3.41
N ILE A 23 -6.91 6.04 2.29
CA ILE A 23 -6.75 6.64 0.95
C ILE A 23 -7.84 7.70 0.73
N VAL A 24 -9.11 7.36 0.96
CA VAL A 24 -10.24 8.30 0.79
C VAL A 24 -10.11 9.52 1.71
N LYS A 25 -9.56 9.37 2.92
CA LYS A 25 -9.26 10.49 3.82
C LYS A 25 -8.30 11.50 3.16
N TYR A 26 -7.26 11.03 2.48
CA TYR A 26 -6.24 11.90 1.85
C TYR A 26 -6.59 12.36 0.43
N THR A 27 -7.55 11.74 -0.25
CA THR A 27 -8.01 12.23 -1.55
C THR A 27 -8.94 13.44 -1.42
N ASN A 28 -8.86 14.34 -2.39
CA ASN A 28 -9.75 15.51 -2.45
C ASN A 28 -11.23 15.12 -2.67
N ASN A 29 -11.46 14.03 -3.40
CA ASN A 29 -12.80 13.49 -3.63
C ASN A 29 -13.15 12.52 -2.51
N LYS A 30 -14.43 12.53 -2.09
CA LYS A 30 -14.98 11.60 -1.09
C LYS A 30 -15.99 10.67 -1.77
N PRO A 31 -15.52 9.67 -2.55
CA PRO A 31 -16.43 8.76 -3.22
C PRO A 31 -17.20 7.91 -2.22
N GLU A 32 -18.39 7.46 -2.61
CA GLU A 32 -19.08 6.38 -1.92
C GLU A 32 -18.33 5.07 -2.15
N ILE A 33 -18.17 4.28 -1.08
CA ILE A 33 -17.46 3.00 -1.12
C ILE A 33 -18.48 1.87 -1.05
N SER A 34 -18.54 1.04 -2.09
CA SER A 34 -19.33 -0.19 -2.13
C SER A 34 -18.42 -1.42 -2.12
N TRP A 35 -18.73 -2.39 -1.25
CA TRP A 35 -17.97 -3.62 -1.10
C TRP A 35 -18.75 -4.78 -1.76
N ASP A 36 -18.32 -5.20 -2.94
CA ASP A 36 -18.95 -6.32 -3.66
C ASP A 36 -18.50 -7.68 -3.08
N THR A 37 -19.33 -8.23 -2.20
CA THR A 37 -19.08 -9.54 -1.57
C THR A 37 -19.37 -10.73 -2.47
N THR A 38 -19.83 -10.51 -3.72
CA THR A 38 -20.01 -11.59 -4.70
C THR A 38 -18.68 -12.02 -5.34
N LYS A 39 -17.64 -11.18 -5.24
CA LYS A 39 -16.30 -11.48 -5.74
C LYS A 39 -15.51 -12.33 -4.75
N PRO A 40 -14.62 -13.22 -5.23
CA PRO A 40 -13.78 -14.02 -4.35
C PRO A 40 -12.85 -13.13 -3.53
N SER A 41 -12.67 -13.48 -2.26
CA SER A 41 -11.65 -12.87 -1.41
C SER A 41 -10.32 -13.63 -1.54
N GLY A 42 -9.22 -12.92 -1.33
CA GLY A 42 -7.88 -13.53 -1.24
C GLY A 42 -7.59 -14.09 0.15
N ASP A 43 -6.33 -14.41 0.41
CA ASP A 43 -5.88 -14.89 1.71
C ASP A 43 -6.22 -13.89 2.84
N PRO A 44 -6.74 -14.33 4.00
CA PRO A 44 -7.10 -13.42 5.09
C PRO A 44 -5.94 -12.57 5.63
N LYS A 45 -4.71 -13.06 5.49
CA LYS A 45 -3.50 -12.38 5.99
C LYS A 45 -2.28 -12.76 5.15
N ARG A 46 -1.60 -11.75 4.62
CA ARG A 46 -0.34 -11.89 3.90
C ARG A 46 0.68 -10.88 4.44
N ILE A 47 1.46 -11.30 5.45
CA ILE A 47 2.42 -10.46 6.17
C ILE A 47 3.80 -11.12 6.17
N LEU A 48 4.85 -10.32 5.99
CA LEU A 48 6.23 -10.81 5.99
C LEU A 48 6.73 -11.11 7.40
N ASN A 49 7.50 -12.19 7.56
CA ASN A 49 8.37 -12.35 8.72
C ASN A 49 9.60 -11.47 8.54
N VAL A 50 9.80 -10.50 9.43
CA VAL A 50 10.83 -9.46 9.33
C VAL A 50 11.92 -9.60 10.38
N ASN A 51 11.98 -10.73 11.10
CA ASN A 51 12.96 -10.93 12.17
C ASN A 51 14.40 -10.74 11.70
N ARG A 52 14.69 -11.19 10.47
CA ARG A 52 16.02 -11.08 9.89
C ARG A 52 16.45 -9.65 9.57
N ILE A 53 15.55 -8.83 9.03
CA ILE A 53 15.91 -7.45 8.68
C ILE A 53 16.03 -6.60 9.95
N LYS A 54 15.18 -6.87 10.96
CA LYS A 54 15.26 -6.24 12.30
C LYS A 54 16.55 -6.61 13.04
N SER A 55 17.01 -7.87 12.96
CA SER A 55 18.28 -8.28 13.57
C SER A 55 19.50 -7.64 12.94
N LEU A 56 19.37 -7.12 11.71
CA LEU A 56 20.42 -6.34 11.03
C LEU A 56 20.38 -4.85 11.39
N GLY A 57 19.52 -4.45 12.32
CA GLY A 57 19.39 -3.06 12.78
C GLY A 57 18.40 -2.20 11.98
N PHE A 58 17.79 -2.73 10.92
CA PHE A 58 16.85 -1.98 10.12
C PHE A 58 15.44 -2.05 10.71
N ASN A 59 15.03 -0.95 11.35
CA ASN A 59 13.74 -0.85 12.04
C ASN A 59 12.95 0.41 11.70
N ASP A 60 13.56 1.38 11.01
CA ASP A 60 12.93 2.65 10.69
C ASP A 60 12.15 2.55 9.37
N TYR A 61 10.83 2.63 9.48
CA TYR A 61 9.90 2.67 8.35
C TYR A 61 9.09 3.94 8.41
N THR A 62 8.73 4.49 7.25
CA THR A 62 7.76 5.58 7.17
C THR A 62 6.42 5.11 7.73
N PRO A 63 5.80 5.86 8.67
CA PRO A 63 4.47 5.53 9.16
C PRO A 63 3.45 5.44 8.01
N MET A 64 2.52 4.49 8.10
CA MET A 64 1.55 4.22 7.03
C MET A 64 0.75 5.47 6.63
N ASP A 65 0.32 6.27 7.60
CA ASP A 65 -0.45 7.49 7.33
C ASP A 65 0.36 8.54 6.57
N ASP A 66 1.65 8.71 6.92
CA ASP A 66 2.54 9.66 6.25
C ASP A 66 2.84 9.19 4.82
N ALA A 67 3.14 7.90 4.65
CA ALA A 67 3.41 7.29 3.36
C ALA A 67 2.20 7.40 2.41
N LEU A 68 0.99 7.10 2.89
CA LEU A 68 -0.23 7.20 2.08
C LEU A 68 -0.52 8.64 1.67
N LYS A 69 -0.38 9.60 2.60
CA LYS A 69 -0.57 11.01 2.30
C LYS A 69 0.41 11.48 1.21
N GLU A 70 1.70 11.17 1.36
CA GLU A 70 2.73 11.54 0.39
C GLU A 70 2.42 10.97 -1.01
N VAL A 71 2.06 9.69 -1.09
CA VAL A 71 1.77 9.02 -2.37
C VAL A 71 0.51 9.59 -3.03
N VAL A 72 -0.54 9.89 -2.26
CA VAL A 72 -1.78 10.52 -2.79
C VAL A 72 -1.48 11.91 -3.33
N GLU A 73 -0.70 12.72 -2.61
CA GLU A 73 -0.27 14.06 -3.05
C GLU A 73 0.63 13.98 -4.30
N TRP A 74 1.55 13.02 -4.34
CA TRP A 74 2.37 12.76 -5.53
C TRP A 74 1.50 12.39 -6.72
N TYR A 75 0.53 11.48 -6.56
CA TYR A 75 -0.38 11.05 -7.62
C TYR A 75 -1.14 12.23 -8.21
N HIS A 76 -1.68 13.12 -7.37
CA HIS A 76 -2.40 14.30 -7.82
C HIS A 76 -1.52 15.27 -8.63
N ARG A 77 -0.24 15.41 -8.27
CA ARG A 77 0.71 16.26 -9.00
C ARG A 77 1.22 15.67 -10.32
N ASN A 78 1.07 14.35 -10.51
CA ASN A 78 1.65 13.62 -11.63
C ASN A 78 0.60 12.93 -12.52
N ARG A 79 -0.67 13.37 -12.49
CA ARG A 79 -1.77 12.70 -13.21
C ARG A 79 -1.50 12.45 -14.68
N ASP A 80 -0.88 13.39 -15.39
CA ASP A 80 -0.62 13.24 -16.82
C ASP A 80 0.36 12.09 -17.11
N SER A 81 1.41 11.95 -16.30
CA SER A 81 2.35 10.83 -16.42
C SER A 81 1.69 9.49 -16.10
N VAL A 82 0.79 9.47 -15.11
CA VAL A 82 0.04 8.26 -14.75
C VAL A 82 -0.92 7.87 -15.88
N ASN A 83 -1.68 8.82 -16.41
CA ASN A 83 -2.68 8.58 -17.45
C ASN A 83 -2.09 8.05 -18.76
N ASN A 84 -0.81 8.32 -19.01
CA ASN A 84 -0.07 7.85 -20.18
C ASN A 84 0.57 6.46 -20.01
N ARG A 85 0.43 5.82 -18.84
CA ARG A 85 0.90 4.44 -18.62
C ARG A 85 -0.08 3.45 -19.24
N TYR A 86 0.43 2.27 -19.61
CA TYR A 86 -0.41 1.15 -19.99
C TYR A 86 -1.45 0.86 -18.89
N ASP A 87 -2.71 0.84 -19.28
CA ASP A 87 -3.85 0.59 -18.41
C ASP A 87 -4.48 -0.74 -18.81
N ALA A 88 -4.27 -1.78 -18.01
CA ALA A 88 -4.79 -3.12 -18.28
C ALA A 88 -6.33 -3.21 -18.20
N PHE A 89 -7.00 -2.12 -17.80
CA PHE A 89 -8.46 -2.04 -17.67
C PHE A 89 -9.11 -1.15 -18.73
N LYS A 90 -8.32 -0.51 -19.60
CA LYS A 90 -8.82 0.18 -20.79
C LYS A 90 -8.50 -0.69 -22.00
N GLU A 91 -9.54 -1.02 -22.77
CA GLU A 91 -9.39 -1.63 -24.10
C GLU A 91 -8.73 -0.67 -25.10
#